data_AF-W6K1U8-F1
#
_entry.id   AF-W6K1U8-F1
#
_cell.length_a   1.000
_cell.length_b   1.000
_cell.length_c   1.000
_cell.angle_alpha   90.00
_cell.angle_beta   90.00
_cell.angle_gamma   90.00
#
_symmetry.space_group_name_H-M   'P 1'
#
loop_
_entity.id
_entity.type
_entity.pdbx_description
1 polymer ?
#
loop_
_entity_poly.entity_id
_entity_poly.type
_entity_poly.pdbx_seq_one_letter_code
_entity_poly.pdbx_strand_id
1 'polypeptide(L)'
;MRIDGSEVPLSAWRSRQARTLVKLLAARRGRPIGRGELCEALWPDDDPARTGHRLSVLLATVRSVFDPGRAAAPDHLIGADGKGLWLDLRHVAVDADDLLADADAAFLLLETGEQQRAEEILRDVDR
;
A
#
# COMPACT_ATOMS: atom_id res chain seq x y z
N MET A 1 4.94 6.80 6.36
CA MET A 1 5.04 6.77 4.88
C MET A 1 6.10 7.76 4.45
N ARG A 2 7.00 7.32 3.57
CA ARG A 2 8.08 8.15 3.04
C ARG A 2 8.01 8.17 1.51
N ILE A 3 8.41 9.27 0.89
CA ILE A 3 8.56 9.44 -0.56
C ILE A 3 9.95 10.03 -0.78
N ASP A 4 10.76 9.42 -1.65
CA ASP A 4 12.15 9.81 -1.88
C ASP A 4 12.94 10.00 -0.56
N GLY A 5 12.73 9.07 0.38
CA GLY A 5 13.35 9.08 1.72
C GLY A 5 12.76 10.06 2.74
N SER A 6 11.89 10.98 2.31
CA SER A 6 11.29 12.02 3.16
C SER A 6 9.95 11.61 3.74
N GLU A 7 9.72 11.82 5.04
CA GLU A 7 8.42 11.55 5.66
C GLU A 7 7.32 12.44 5.08
N VAL A 8 6.16 11.83 4.81
CA VAL A 8 4.98 12.56 4.34
C VAL A 8 4.15 13.01 5.54
N PRO A 9 4.02 14.33 5.80
CA PRO A 9 3.27 14.82 6.94
C PRO A 9 1.78 14.53 6.77
N LEU A 10 1.07 14.37 7.89
CA LEU A 10 -0.37 14.06 7.87
C LEU A 10 -1.21 15.14 7.15
N SER A 11 -0.77 16.39 7.20
CA SER A 11 -1.40 17.52 6.51
C SER A 11 -1.40 17.40 4.98
N ALA A 12 -0.44 16.67 4.40
CA ALA A 12 -0.35 16.48 2.95
C ALA A 12 -1.54 15.69 2.37
N TRP A 13 -2.14 14.80 3.16
CA TRP A 13 -3.15 13.85 2.69
C TRP A 13 -4.52 14.44 2.41
N ARG A 14 -4.79 15.65 2.91
CA ARG A 14 -6.06 16.40 2.75
C ARG A 14 -7.34 15.72 3.26
N SER A 15 -7.36 14.39 3.43
CA SER A 15 -8.48 13.64 4.01
C SER A 15 -8.03 12.35 4.70
N ARG A 16 -8.84 11.89 5.66
CA ARG A 16 -8.67 10.57 6.27
C ARG A 16 -8.84 9.44 5.25
N GLN A 17 -9.79 9.59 4.33
CA GLN A 17 -10.09 8.56 3.33
C GLN A 17 -8.92 8.29 2.39
N ALA A 18 -8.10 9.30 2.08
CA ALA A 18 -6.93 9.11 1.20
C ALA A 18 -5.92 8.15 1.84
N ARG A 19 -5.69 8.31 3.16
CA ARG A 19 -4.86 7.38 3.94
C ARG A 19 -5.50 6.00 4.04
N THR A 20 -6.82 5.92 4.23
CA THR A 20 -7.54 4.64 4.28
C THR A 20 -7.40 3.88 2.97
N LEU A 21 -7.54 4.55 1.82
CA LEU A 21 -7.35 3.93 0.50
C LEU A 21 -5.95 3.30 0.40
N VAL A 22 -4.90 4.02 0.78
CA VAL A 22 -3.53 3.48 0.75
C VAL A 22 -3.36 2.28 1.66
N LYS A 23 -3.95 2.30 2.88
CA LYS A 23 -3.91 1.16 3.80
C LYS A 23 -4.59 -0.08 3.20
N LEU A 24 -5.75 0.10 2.57
CA LEU A 24 -6.47 -0.99 1.91
C LEU A 24 -5.62 -1.61 0.79
N LEU A 25 -4.99 -0.77 -0.04
CA LEU A 25 -4.11 -1.23 -1.11
C LEU A 25 -2.85 -1.94 -0.58
N ALA A 26 -2.20 -1.40 0.44
CA ALA A 26 -1.02 -2.00 1.07
C ALA A 26 -1.34 -3.37 1.68
N ALA A 27 -2.49 -3.49 2.38
CA ALA A 27 -2.93 -4.76 2.97
C ALA A 27 -3.17 -5.88 1.94
N ARG A 28 -3.25 -5.54 0.65
CA ARG A 28 -3.49 -6.50 -0.44
C ARG A 28 -2.23 -6.93 -1.18
N ARG A 29 -1.05 -6.44 -0.77
CA ARG A 29 0.26 -6.96 -1.22
C ARG A 29 0.36 -7.02 -2.75
N GLY A 30 0.00 -5.92 -3.41
CA GLY A 30 0.00 -5.79 -4.87
C GLY A 30 -1.15 -6.46 -5.62
N ARG A 31 -2.06 -7.17 -4.93
CA ARG A 31 -3.25 -7.75 -5.58
C ARG A 31 -4.30 -6.65 -5.81
N PRO A 32 -5.01 -6.65 -6.96
CA PRO A 32 -6.06 -5.68 -7.22
C PRO A 32 -7.23 -5.81 -6.25
N ILE A 33 -7.84 -4.66 -5.95
CA ILE A 33 -9.11 -4.50 -5.24
C ILE A 33 -10.12 -3.87 -6.18
N GLY A 34 -11.32 -4.45 -6.25
CA GLY A 34 -12.39 -3.94 -7.11
C GLY A 34 -12.81 -2.53 -6.69
N ARG A 35 -13.22 -1.70 -7.66
CA ARG A 35 -13.69 -0.33 -7.33
C ARG A 35 -14.94 -0.33 -6.44
N GLY A 36 -15.86 -1.29 -6.65
CA GLY A 36 -17.04 -1.46 -5.80
C GLY A 36 -16.66 -1.83 -4.37
N GLU A 37 -15.77 -2.81 -4.21
CA GLU A 37 -15.24 -3.23 -2.90
C GLU A 37 -14.52 -2.08 -2.16
N LEU A 38 -13.72 -1.30 -2.89
CA LEU A 38 -13.12 -0.08 -2.33
C LEU A 38 -14.18 0.94 -1.89
N CYS A 39 -15.22 1.14 -2.69
CA CYS A 39 -16.29 2.07 -2.34
C CYS A 39 -17.05 1.62 -1.10
N GLU A 40 -17.39 0.33 -1.00
CA GLU A 40 -18.05 -0.28 0.16
C GLU A 40 -17.18 -0.16 1.42
N ALA A 41 -15.88 -0.44 1.32
CA ALA A 41 -14.96 -0.31 2.45
C ALA A 41 -14.75 1.15 2.90
N LEU A 42 -14.71 2.11 1.97
CA LEU A 42 -14.49 3.52 2.28
C LEU A 42 -15.77 4.22 2.74
N TRP A 43 -16.92 3.84 2.19
CA TRP A 43 -18.23 4.48 2.42
C TRP A 43 -19.34 3.43 2.52
N PRO A 44 -19.39 2.64 3.60
CA PRO A 44 -20.32 1.50 3.74
C PRO A 44 -21.80 1.93 3.74
N ASP A 45 -22.10 3.14 4.21
CA ASP A 45 -23.47 3.65 4.38
C ASP A 45 -23.90 4.61 3.25
N ASP A 46 -23.14 4.71 2.15
CA ASP A 46 -23.40 5.68 1.08
C ASP A 46 -23.87 5.00 -0.21
N ASP A 47 -24.49 5.78 -1.10
CA ASP A 47 -25.03 5.27 -2.36
C ASP A 47 -23.90 4.88 -3.34
N PRO A 48 -23.82 3.61 -3.81
CA PRO A 48 -22.86 3.17 -4.80
C PRO A 48 -22.80 4.02 -6.07
N ALA A 49 -23.93 4.63 -6.48
CA ALA A 49 -23.98 5.50 -7.65
C ALA A 49 -23.16 6.79 -7.46
N ARG A 50 -22.93 7.22 -6.21
CA ARG A 50 -22.20 8.45 -5.85
C ARG A 50 -20.74 8.21 -5.48
N THR A 51 -20.39 7.01 -5.01
CA THR A 51 -19.05 6.70 -4.49
C THR A 51 -18.01 6.53 -5.60
N GLY A 52 -18.41 6.08 -6.80
CA GLY A 52 -17.49 5.91 -7.93
C GLY A 52 -16.73 7.20 -8.32
N HIS A 53 -17.43 8.33 -8.46
CA HIS A 53 -16.77 9.62 -8.74
C HIS A 53 -15.86 10.05 -7.58
N ARG A 54 -16.29 9.84 -6.34
CA ARG A 54 -15.51 10.17 -5.14
C ARG A 54 -14.23 9.34 -5.06
N LEU A 55 -14.28 8.06 -5.44
CA LEU A 55 -13.09 7.20 -5.52
C LEU A 55 -12.07 7.76 -6.52
N SER A 56 -12.51 8.22 -7.69
CA SER A 56 -11.62 8.84 -8.68
C SER A 56 -10.93 10.10 -8.14
N VAL A 57 -11.67 10.98 -7.44
CA VAL A 57 -11.11 12.17 -6.79
C VAL A 57 -10.14 11.79 -5.67
N LEU A 58 -10.49 10.77 -4.89
CA LEU A 58 -9.64 10.27 -3.81
C LEU A 58 -8.32 9.70 -4.35
N LEU A 59 -8.39 8.91 -5.42
CA LEU A 59 -7.22 8.37 -6.11
C LEU A 59 -6.32 9.48 -6.66
N ALA A 60 -6.91 10.51 -7.28
CA ALA A 60 -6.15 11.67 -7.75
C ALA A 60 -5.46 12.40 -6.58
N THR A 61 -6.11 12.50 -5.42
CA THR A 61 -5.52 13.07 -4.20
C THR A 61 -4.34 12.25 -3.73
N VAL A 62 -4.49 10.92 -3.64
CA VAL A 62 -3.38 10.02 -3.25
C VAL A 62 -2.22 10.12 -4.22
N ARG A 63 -2.46 10.11 -5.53
CA ARG A 63 -1.42 10.27 -6.56
C ARG A 63 -0.67 11.59 -6.41
N SER A 64 -1.36 12.69 -6.08
CA SER A 64 -0.72 13.99 -5.84
C SER A 64 0.12 14.03 -4.57
N VAL A 65 -0.18 13.19 -3.59
CA VAL A 65 0.64 13.04 -2.38
C VAL A 65 1.89 12.23 -2.71
N PHE A 66 1.72 11.13 -3.48
CA PHE A 66 2.78 10.19 -3.85
C PHE A 66 3.79 10.77 -4.83
N ASP A 67 3.33 11.63 -5.73
CA ASP A 67 4.16 12.31 -6.71
C ASP A 67 3.78 13.80 -6.80
N PRO A 68 4.23 14.62 -5.81
CA PRO A 68 3.92 16.05 -5.80
C PRO A 68 4.48 16.79 -7.01
N GLY A 69 5.60 16.30 -7.56
CA GLY A 69 6.27 16.85 -8.73
C GLY A 69 5.66 16.42 -10.07
N ARG A 70 4.76 15.42 -10.07
CA ARG A 70 4.20 14.79 -11.27
C ARG A 70 5.28 14.29 -12.23
N ALA A 71 6.35 13.74 -11.67
CA ALA A 71 7.48 13.23 -12.44
C ALA A 71 7.22 11.82 -13.02
N ALA A 72 6.34 11.04 -12.39
CA ALA A 72 6.01 9.69 -12.80
C ALA A 72 4.70 9.62 -13.60
N ALA A 73 4.51 8.52 -14.33
CA ALA A 73 3.21 8.23 -14.92
C ALA A 73 2.15 8.01 -13.81
N PRO A 74 0.89 8.41 -14.00
CA PRO A 74 -0.13 8.33 -12.94
C PRO A 74 -0.35 6.93 -12.36
N ASP A 75 -0.12 5.90 -13.15
CA ASP A 75 -0.28 4.48 -12.81
C ASP A 75 1.00 3.80 -12.31
N HIS A 76 2.11 4.55 -12.18
CA HIS A 76 3.41 4.02 -11.79
C HIS A 76 3.44 3.46 -10.36
N LEU A 77 2.82 4.17 -9.41
CA LEU A 77 2.79 3.76 -8.00
C LEU A 77 1.48 3.07 -7.62
N ILE A 78 0.37 3.52 -8.21
CA ILE A 78 -0.95 2.93 -8.04
C ILE A 78 -1.49 2.56 -9.42
N GLY A 79 -1.37 1.29 -9.74
CA GLY A 79 -1.94 0.72 -10.95
C GLY A 79 -3.45 0.76 -10.92
N ALA A 80 -4.04 0.96 -12.09
CA ALA A 80 -5.48 1.04 -12.26
C ALA A 80 -5.89 0.47 -13.62
N ASP A 81 -6.78 -0.51 -13.63
CA ASP A 81 -7.29 -1.12 -14.86
C ASP A 81 -8.80 -1.44 -14.70
N GLY A 82 -9.36 -2.28 -15.58
CA GLY A 82 -10.74 -2.74 -15.47
C GLY A 82 -11.01 -3.63 -14.25
N LYS A 83 -9.99 -4.32 -13.71
CA LYS A 83 -10.11 -5.24 -12.57
C LYS A 83 -10.08 -4.51 -11.24
N GLY A 84 -9.42 -3.37 -11.15
CA GLY A 84 -9.39 -2.61 -9.90
C GLY A 84 -8.23 -1.64 -9.77
N LEU A 85 -7.88 -1.36 -8.51
CA LEU A 85 -6.70 -0.59 -8.13
C LEU A 85 -5.76 -1.48 -7.32
N TRP A 86 -4.44 -1.30 -7.47
CA TRP A 86 -3.41 -1.99 -6.69
C TRP A 86 -2.22 -1.09 -6.43
N LEU A 87 -1.45 -1.40 -5.39
CA LEU A 87 -0.14 -0.80 -5.16
C LEU A 87 0.91 -1.55 -6.00
N ASP A 88 1.71 -0.85 -6.80
CA ASP A 88 2.75 -1.50 -7.58
C ASP A 88 4.00 -1.74 -6.73
N LEU A 89 4.16 -2.97 -6.24
CA LEU A 89 5.26 -3.34 -5.35
C LEU A 89 6.65 -3.32 -6.02
N ARG A 90 6.73 -3.11 -7.34
CA ARG A 90 8.02 -2.85 -8.01
C ARG A 90 8.55 -1.45 -7.71
N HIS A 91 7.67 -0.55 -7.27
CA HIS A 91 7.97 0.86 -7.04
C HIS A 91 7.65 1.30 -5.60
N VAL A 92 6.95 0.46 -4.82
CA VAL A 92 6.58 0.75 -3.44
C VAL A 92 6.94 -0.42 -2.52
N ALA A 93 7.69 -0.13 -1.46
CA ALA A 93 7.96 -1.07 -0.38
C ALA A 93 6.91 -0.93 0.74
N VAL A 94 6.59 -2.05 1.38
CA VAL A 94 5.71 -2.13 2.54
C VAL A 94 6.45 -2.91 3.62
N ASP A 95 6.78 -2.23 4.71
CA ASP A 95 7.52 -2.79 5.86
C ASP A 95 6.92 -4.10 6.40
N ALA A 96 5.59 -4.15 6.50
CA ALA A 96 4.88 -5.34 6.94
C ALA A 96 5.03 -6.52 5.94
N ASP A 97 5.31 -6.25 4.66
CA ASP A 97 5.55 -7.28 3.67
C ASP A 97 6.93 -7.91 3.82
N ASP A 98 7.95 -7.07 4.04
CA ASP A 98 9.32 -7.52 4.31
C ASP A 98 9.38 -8.32 5.62
N LEU A 99 8.80 -7.79 6.71
CA LEU A 99 8.74 -8.48 8.01
C LEU A 99 8.11 -9.88 7.90
N LEU A 100 7.01 -10.01 7.15
CA LEU A 100 6.33 -11.29 7.01
C LEU A 100 7.13 -12.27 6.13
N ALA A 101 7.83 -11.79 5.11
CA ALA A 101 8.72 -12.62 4.30
C ALA A 101 9.93 -13.11 5.13
N ASP A 102 10.49 -12.24 5.96
CA ASP A 102 11.58 -12.58 6.87
C ASP A 102 11.14 -13.58 7.94
N ALA A 103 9.93 -13.43 8.48
CA ALA A 103 9.34 -14.41 9.40
C ALA A 103 9.16 -15.80 8.76
N ASP A 104 8.67 -15.86 7.52
CA ASP A 104 8.52 -17.11 6.78
C ASP A 104 9.90 -17.76 6.52
N ALA A 105 10.91 -16.96 6.14
CA ALA A 105 12.26 -17.44 5.91
C ALA A 105 12.93 -17.94 7.20
N ALA A 106 12.78 -17.22 8.31
CA ALA A 106 13.28 -17.61 9.61
C ALA A 106 12.64 -18.92 10.09
N PHE A 107 11.34 -19.11 9.84
CA PHE A 107 10.66 -20.35 10.16
C PHE A 107 11.28 -21.55 9.43
N LEU A 108 11.55 -21.44 8.12
CA LEU A 108 12.19 -22.50 7.34
C LEU A 108 13.60 -22.85 7.85
N LEU A 109 14.38 -21.85 8.29
CA LEU A 109 15.72 -22.07 8.86
C LEU A 109 15.66 -22.77 10.22
N LEU A 110 14.63 -22.51 11.03
CA LEU A 110 14.42 -23.22 12.29
C LEU A 110 14.10 -24.69 12.04
N GLU A 111 13.33 -25.02 10.99
CA GLU A 111 13.05 -26.41 10.61
C GLU A 111 14.32 -27.16 10.18
N THR A 112 15.32 -26.47 9.61
CA THR A 112 16.61 -27.06 9.23
C THR A 112 17.66 -27.03 10.33
N GLY A 113 17.33 -26.50 11.53
CA GLY A 113 18.23 -26.39 12.67
C GLY A 113 19.23 -25.21 12.60
N GLU A 114 19.08 -24.30 11.63
CA GLU A 114 19.93 -23.13 11.44
C GLU A 114 19.51 -21.94 12.32
N GLN A 115 19.36 -22.15 13.64
CA GLN A 115 18.81 -21.15 14.57
C GLN A 115 19.53 -19.79 14.53
N GLN A 116 20.87 -19.80 14.51
CA GLN A 116 21.67 -18.57 14.45
C GLN A 116 21.31 -17.70 13.23
N ARG A 117 21.05 -18.33 12.09
CA ARG A 117 20.73 -17.64 10.84
C ARG A 117 19.29 -17.12 10.82
N ALA A 118 18.36 -17.86 11.43
CA ALA A 118 17.00 -17.40 11.65
C ALA A 118 16.96 -16.12 12.52
N GLU A 119 17.78 -16.08 13.59
CA GLU A 119 17.90 -14.89 14.44
C GLU A 119 18.51 -13.69 13.72
N GLU A 120 19.47 -13.92 12.82
CA GLU A 120 20.10 -12.85 12.02
C GLU A 120 19.10 -12.17 11.09
N ILE A 121 18.29 -12.95 10.36
CA ILE A 121 17.27 -12.43 9.45
C ILE A 121 16.24 -11.57 10.20
N LEU A 122 15.78 -12.01 11.38
CA LEU A 122 14.79 -11.28 12.16
C LEU A 122 15.34 -9.98 12.79
N ARG A 123 16.66 -9.82 12.94
CA ARG A 123 17.27 -8.60 13.51
C ARG A 123 17.37 -7.46 12.49
N ASP A 124 17.39 -7.76 11.20
CA ASP A 124 17.58 -6.74 10.15
C ASP A 124 16.29 -5.98 9.78
N VAL A 125 15.14 -6.39 10.34
CA VAL A 125 13.81 -5.84 10.02
C VAL A 125 13.59 -4.38 10.48
N ASP A 126 14.44 -3.86 11.38
CA ASP A 126 14.28 -2.55 12.04
C ASP A 126 15.13 -1.39 11.43
N ARG A 127 15.68 -1.52 10.20
CA ARG A 127 16.53 -0.49 9.58
C ARG A 127 15.88 0.39 8.51
#